data_AF-A0A7K2ZCI0-F1
#
_entry.id   AF-A0A7K2ZCI0-F1
#
_cell.length_a   1.000
_cell.length_b   1.000
_cell.length_c   1.000
_cell.angle_alpha   90.00
_cell.angle_beta   90.00
_cell.angle_gamma   90.00
#
_symmetry.space_group_name_H-M   'P 1'
#
loop_
_entity.id
_entity.type
_entity.pdbx_description
1 polymer ?
#
loop_
_entity_poly.entity_id
_entity_poly.type
_entity_poly.pdbx_seq_one_letter_code
_entity_poly.pdbx_strand_id
1 'polypeptide(L)'
;IVFGVGGSATTDGGAGMLAALGARFLDADGKPVGPGGGGLAELAEADLSGLDPRLKDVDLVLASDVDNPLTGPKGAPEVYGRQKGASEEDIAVLDAALSHYASVLGPETAALPGAGAAGGIGYGALVALGARFRPGIEVMLDVLGFAPALARATLVITGEGSLDEQTLHGKAPAGVAAAAREAGI
;
A
#
# COMPACT_ATOMS: atom_id res chain seq x y z
N ILE A 1 9.91 11.11 2.23
CA ILE A 1 8.91 10.77 3.27
C ILE A 1 8.70 9.27 3.25
N VAL A 2 8.75 8.62 4.42
CA VAL A 2 8.35 7.21 4.56
C VAL A 2 6.88 7.18 4.95
N PHE A 3 6.07 6.54 4.11
CA PHE A 3 4.64 6.37 4.31
C PHE A 3 4.36 4.91 4.67
N GLY A 4 4.22 4.65 5.97
CA GLY A 4 3.85 3.34 6.47
C GLY A 4 2.35 3.11 6.36
N VAL A 5 1.95 2.00 5.73
CA VAL A 5 0.53 1.64 5.57
C VAL A 5 0.23 0.28 6.20
N GLY A 6 -0.80 0.24 7.04
CA GLY A 6 -1.23 -0.94 7.77
C GLY A 6 -2.42 -0.61 8.68
N GLY A 7 -3.16 -1.63 9.13
CA GLY A 7 -4.26 -1.45 10.10
C GLY A 7 -5.39 -0.51 9.64
N SER A 8 -5.64 -0.42 8.34
CA SER A 8 -6.64 0.51 7.78
C SER A 8 -8.08 0.02 7.98
N ALA A 9 -9.00 0.96 8.19
CA ALA A 9 -10.45 0.71 8.12
C ALA A 9 -11.04 0.96 6.72
N THR A 10 -10.28 1.53 5.79
CA THR A 10 -10.75 1.93 4.46
C THR A 10 -10.52 0.84 3.42
N THR A 11 -11.40 0.76 2.42
CA THR A 11 -11.17 0.06 1.14
C THR A 11 -11.70 0.98 0.04
N ASP A 12 -10.87 1.94 -0.36
CA ASP A 12 -11.24 3.03 -1.28
C ASP A 12 -10.17 3.31 -2.33
N GLY A 13 -9.19 2.41 -2.51
CA GLY A 13 -8.15 2.62 -3.54
C GLY A 13 -7.23 3.82 -3.26
N GLY A 14 -7.28 4.39 -2.06
CA GLY A 14 -6.61 5.65 -1.74
C GLY A 14 -7.27 6.88 -2.37
N ALA A 15 -8.47 6.75 -2.94
CA ALA A 15 -9.16 7.87 -3.58
C ALA A 15 -9.44 9.01 -2.58
N GLY A 16 -9.82 8.71 -1.34
CA GLY A 16 -10.01 9.74 -0.31
C GLY A 16 -8.71 10.49 0.03
N MET A 17 -7.58 9.77 0.10
CA MET A 17 -6.25 10.36 0.31
C MET A 17 -5.87 11.27 -0.86
N LEU A 18 -6.02 10.80 -2.10
CA LEU A 18 -5.69 11.59 -3.29
C LEU A 18 -6.59 12.82 -3.44
N ALA A 19 -7.88 12.69 -3.13
CA ALA A 19 -8.81 13.81 -3.13
C ALA A 19 -8.40 14.89 -2.12
N ALA A 20 -7.98 14.49 -0.91
CA ALA A 20 -7.47 15.43 0.09
C ALA A 20 -6.16 16.11 -0.35
N LEU A 21 -5.40 15.49 -1.25
CA LEU A 21 -4.18 16.04 -1.85
C LEU A 21 -4.45 16.85 -3.14
N GLY A 22 -5.70 16.98 -3.57
CA GLY A 22 -6.12 17.85 -4.68
C GLY A 22 -6.57 17.13 -5.96
N ALA A 23 -6.58 15.80 -5.98
CA ALA A 23 -7.20 15.05 -7.08
C ALA A 23 -8.73 15.21 -7.09
N ARG A 24 -9.35 15.03 -8.25
CA ARG A 24 -10.81 15.01 -8.39
C ARG A 24 -11.24 13.72 -9.07
N PHE A 25 -12.25 13.06 -8.49
CA PHE A 25 -12.83 11.83 -9.00
C PHE A 25 -14.30 12.12 -9.32
N LEU A 26 -14.64 12.10 -10.61
CA LEU A 26 -15.90 12.63 -11.12
C LEU A 26 -16.73 11.54 -11.79
N ASP A 27 -18.03 11.58 -11.59
CA ASP A 27 -19.01 10.76 -12.32
C ASP A 27 -19.26 11.30 -13.74
N ALA A 28 -20.14 10.63 -14.49
CA ALA A 28 -20.48 10.99 -15.87
C ALA A 28 -21.16 12.38 -16.01
N ASP A 29 -21.72 12.91 -14.92
CA ASP A 29 -22.31 14.26 -14.87
C ASP A 29 -21.30 15.32 -14.45
N GLY A 30 -20.04 14.94 -14.20
CA GLY A 30 -18.97 15.82 -13.72
C GLY A 30 -19.08 16.18 -12.24
N LYS A 31 -19.82 15.40 -11.44
CA LYS A 31 -19.93 15.59 -9.99
C LYS A 31 -18.97 14.68 -9.24
N PRO A 32 -18.51 15.05 -8.04
CA PRO A 32 -17.68 14.16 -7.23
C PRO A 32 -18.38 12.84 -6.92
N VAL A 33 -17.67 11.72 -7.11
CA VAL A 33 -18.15 10.41 -6.69
C VAL A 33 -18.32 10.34 -5.16
N GLY A 34 -19.17 9.42 -4.70
CA GLY A 34 -19.38 9.20 -3.27
C GLY A 34 -18.11 8.75 -2.53
N PRO A 35 -17.97 9.04 -1.23
CA PRO A 35 -16.81 8.62 -0.46
C PRO A 35 -16.73 7.08 -0.29
N GLY A 36 -15.52 6.58 -0.04
CA GLY A 36 -15.25 5.15 0.10
C GLY A 36 -15.14 4.42 -1.24
N GLY A 37 -14.94 3.10 -1.20
CA GLY A 37 -14.73 2.31 -2.43
C GLY A 37 -15.99 2.12 -3.29
N GLY A 38 -17.18 2.11 -2.68
CA GLY A 38 -18.43 1.89 -3.42
C GLY A 38 -18.72 2.97 -4.46
N GLY A 39 -18.44 4.25 -4.13
CA GLY A 39 -18.65 5.35 -5.06
C GLY A 39 -17.76 5.29 -6.31
N LEU A 40 -16.64 4.57 -6.24
CA LEU A 40 -15.73 4.42 -7.38
C LEU A 40 -16.33 3.62 -8.54
N ALA A 41 -17.42 2.87 -8.33
CA ALA A 41 -18.13 2.20 -9.40
C ALA A 41 -18.69 3.19 -10.44
N GLU A 42 -19.01 4.42 -10.01
CA GLU A 42 -19.58 5.47 -10.86
C GLU A 42 -18.52 6.40 -11.46
N LEU A 43 -17.23 6.12 -11.24
CA LEU A 43 -16.14 6.97 -11.70
C LEU A 43 -16.10 7.02 -13.24
N ALA A 44 -16.20 8.22 -13.82
CA ALA A 44 -16.01 8.44 -15.24
C ALA A 44 -14.66 9.08 -15.55
N GLU A 45 -14.19 9.99 -14.69
CA GLU A 45 -12.96 10.75 -14.90
C GLU A 45 -12.17 10.94 -13.60
N ALA A 46 -10.85 10.77 -13.69
CA ALA A 46 -9.92 11.12 -12.62
C ALA A 46 -8.99 12.25 -13.09
N ASP A 47 -9.10 13.41 -12.45
CA ASP A 47 -8.24 14.56 -12.70
C ASP A 47 -7.20 14.69 -11.59
N LEU A 48 -5.94 14.38 -11.93
CA LEU A 48 -4.79 14.48 -11.04
C LEU A 48 -4.03 15.80 -11.17
N SER A 49 -4.43 16.71 -12.07
CA SER A 49 -3.72 17.96 -12.32
C SER A 49 -3.73 18.92 -11.11
N GLY A 50 -4.72 18.76 -10.23
CA GLY A 50 -4.87 19.51 -8.98
C GLY A 50 -4.04 18.98 -7.81
N LEU A 51 -3.32 17.86 -7.97
CA LEU A 51 -2.45 17.33 -6.91
C LEU A 51 -1.44 18.39 -6.44
N ASP A 52 -1.21 18.44 -5.12
CA ASP A 52 -0.29 19.41 -4.51
C ASP A 52 1.08 19.38 -5.20
N PRO A 53 1.54 20.50 -5.79
CA PRO A 53 2.74 20.51 -6.61
C PRO A 53 4.00 20.14 -5.83
N ARG A 54 4.01 20.30 -4.50
CA ARG A 54 5.14 19.93 -3.65
C ARG A 54 5.42 18.44 -3.66
N LEU A 55 4.44 17.61 -4.00
CA LEU A 55 4.60 16.15 -4.06
C LEU A 55 5.60 15.72 -5.14
N LYS A 56 5.81 16.53 -6.18
CA LYS A 56 6.80 16.26 -7.24
C LYS A 56 8.24 16.28 -6.75
N ASP A 57 8.51 17.03 -5.70
CA ASP A 57 9.85 17.17 -5.11
C ASP A 57 10.06 16.25 -3.91
N VAL A 58 9.10 15.37 -3.61
CA VAL A 58 9.14 14.46 -2.47
C VAL A 58 9.43 13.04 -2.93
N ASP A 59 10.55 12.50 -2.49
CA ASP A 59 10.78 11.05 -2.54
C ASP A 59 9.84 10.33 -1.57
N LEU A 60 8.78 9.73 -2.10
CA LEU A 60 7.81 8.95 -1.31
C LEU A 60 8.17 7.46 -1.33
N VAL A 61 8.36 6.89 -0.15
CA VAL A 61 8.54 5.45 0.03
C VAL A 61 7.28 4.88 0.67
N LEU A 62 6.59 4.00 -0.05
CA LEU A 62 5.49 3.21 0.50
C LEU A 62 6.08 2.02 1.24
N ALA A 63 6.08 2.09 2.57
CA ALA A 63 6.56 1.01 3.43
C ALA A 63 5.39 0.11 3.82
N SER A 64 5.43 -1.14 3.38
CA SER A 64 4.42 -2.13 3.74
C SER A 64 4.99 -3.55 3.76
N ASP A 65 4.42 -4.40 4.60
CA ASP A 65 4.78 -5.81 4.72
C ASP A 65 3.83 -6.73 3.95
N VAL A 66 2.97 -6.15 3.10
CA VAL A 66 2.04 -6.89 2.24
C VAL A 66 2.33 -6.60 0.77
N ASP A 67 2.34 -7.64 -0.04
CA ASP A 67 2.63 -7.58 -1.49
C ASP A 67 1.37 -7.77 -2.34
N ASN A 68 0.20 -7.90 -1.72
CA ASN A 68 -1.08 -8.12 -2.36
C ASN A 68 -1.37 -7.08 -3.48
N PRO A 69 -1.92 -7.51 -4.63
CA PRO A 69 -2.42 -6.60 -5.66
C PRO A 69 -3.65 -5.84 -5.17
N LEU A 70 -4.12 -4.86 -5.94
CA LEU A 70 -5.31 -4.10 -5.61
C LEU A 70 -6.58 -4.97 -5.61
N THR A 71 -6.76 -5.81 -6.63
CA THR A 71 -8.00 -6.57 -6.87
C THR A 71 -7.77 -8.05 -7.17
N GLY A 72 -8.85 -8.82 -7.27
CA GLY A 72 -8.87 -10.24 -7.59
C GLY A 72 -8.75 -11.15 -6.36
N PRO A 73 -8.49 -12.47 -6.54
CA PRO A 73 -8.52 -13.45 -5.45
C PRO A 73 -7.51 -13.24 -4.32
N LYS A 74 -6.47 -12.43 -4.59
CA LYS A 74 -5.48 -12.00 -3.60
C LYS A 74 -5.52 -10.49 -3.36
N GLY A 75 -6.54 -9.81 -3.89
CA GLY A 75 -6.73 -8.37 -3.84
C GLY A 75 -7.10 -7.85 -2.46
N ALA A 76 -7.11 -6.53 -2.32
CA ALA A 76 -7.39 -5.89 -1.04
C ALA A 76 -8.79 -6.20 -0.48
N PRO A 77 -9.89 -6.20 -1.28
CA PRO A 77 -11.21 -6.55 -0.78
C PRO A 77 -11.29 -8.01 -0.32
N GLU A 78 -10.79 -8.95 -1.13
CA GLU A 78 -10.89 -10.38 -0.83
C GLU A 78 -10.11 -10.76 0.45
N VAL A 79 -8.89 -10.26 0.57
CA VAL A 79 -8.00 -10.63 1.68
C VAL A 79 -8.31 -9.87 2.96
N TYR A 80 -8.67 -8.59 2.86
CA TYR A 80 -8.79 -7.70 4.02
C TYR A 80 -10.19 -7.13 4.26
N GLY A 81 -11.16 -7.38 3.39
CA GLY A 81 -12.52 -6.84 3.53
C GLY A 81 -13.23 -7.35 4.77
N ARG A 82 -13.18 -8.66 5.04
CA ARG A 82 -13.89 -9.31 6.17
C ARG A 82 -13.48 -8.72 7.52
N GLN A 83 -12.18 -8.53 7.76
CA GLN A 83 -11.69 -7.92 9.00
C GLN A 83 -12.06 -6.43 9.16
N LYS A 84 -12.43 -5.75 8.06
CA LYS A 84 -12.94 -4.38 8.06
C LYS A 84 -14.47 -4.31 8.15
N GLY A 85 -15.14 -5.46 8.25
CA GLY A 85 -16.59 -5.56 8.37
C GLY A 85 -17.36 -5.67 7.04
N ALA A 86 -16.68 -5.92 5.92
CA ALA A 86 -17.33 -6.13 4.63
C ALA A 86 -17.97 -7.53 4.56
N SER A 87 -19.21 -7.61 4.08
CA SER A 87 -19.86 -8.88 3.70
C SER A 87 -19.29 -9.43 2.38
N GLU A 88 -19.63 -10.67 2.02
CA GLU A 88 -19.23 -11.24 0.72
C GLU A 88 -19.78 -10.43 -0.47
N GLU A 89 -20.98 -9.85 -0.32
CA GLU A 89 -21.56 -8.96 -1.33
C GLU A 89 -20.77 -7.65 -1.42
N ASP A 90 -20.43 -7.04 -0.29
CA ASP A 90 -19.58 -5.83 -0.26
C ASP A 90 -18.21 -6.10 -0.88
N ILE A 91 -17.61 -7.26 -0.62
CA ILE A 91 -16.31 -7.64 -1.19
C ILE A 91 -16.38 -7.70 -2.71
N ALA A 92 -17.41 -8.35 -3.27
CA ALA A 92 -17.61 -8.42 -4.72
C ALA A 92 -17.81 -7.03 -5.35
N VAL A 93 -18.62 -6.17 -4.71
CA VAL A 93 -18.86 -4.80 -5.16
C VAL A 93 -17.58 -3.97 -5.10
N LEU A 94 -16.82 -4.05 -4.00
CA LEU A 94 -15.58 -3.32 -3.82
C LEU A 94 -14.49 -3.77 -4.80
N ASP A 95 -14.36 -5.07 -5.07
CA ASP A 95 -13.38 -5.59 -6.02
C ASP A 95 -13.66 -5.13 -7.46
N ALA A 96 -14.95 -5.14 -7.85
CA ALA A 96 -15.38 -4.60 -9.14
C ALA A 96 -15.14 -3.08 -9.24
N ALA A 97 -15.52 -2.32 -8.20
CA ALA A 97 -15.34 -0.88 -8.16
C ALA A 97 -13.86 -0.48 -8.21
N LEU A 98 -12.98 -1.19 -7.49
CA LEU A 98 -11.54 -0.96 -7.53
C LEU A 98 -10.91 -1.38 -8.87
N SER A 99 -11.44 -2.43 -9.51
CA SER A 99 -10.99 -2.83 -10.84
C SER A 99 -11.34 -1.77 -11.88
N HIS A 100 -12.54 -1.20 -11.78
CA HIS A 100 -12.97 -0.08 -12.61
C HIS A 100 -12.11 1.17 -12.34
N TYR A 101 -11.93 1.54 -11.08
CA TYR A 101 -11.03 2.62 -10.65
C TYR A 101 -9.63 2.50 -11.26
N ALA A 102 -9.05 1.30 -11.18
CA ALA A 102 -7.73 1.04 -11.75
C ALA A 102 -7.71 1.16 -13.28
N SER A 103 -8.80 0.78 -13.96
CA SER A 103 -8.89 0.92 -15.41
C SER A 103 -8.88 2.39 -15.87
N VAL A 104 -9.37 3.30 -15.04
CA VAL A 104 -9.39 4.75 -15.32
C VAL A 104 -8.03 5.40 -15.05
N LEU A 105 -7.31 4.98 -14.00
CA LEU A 105 -6.05 5.61 -13.57
C LEU A 105 -4.77 4.98 -14.13
N GLY A 106 -4.73 3.65 -14.22
CA GLY A 106 -3.49 2.90 -14.50
C GLY A 106 -3.62 1.44 -14.07
N PRO A 107 -4.11 0.55 -14.95
CA PRO A 107 -4.40 -0.85 -14.60
C PRO A 107 -3.13 -1.66 -14.32
N GLU A 108 -1.99 -1.32 -14.93
CA GLU A 108 -0.71 -1.98 -14.70
C GLU A 108 -0.21 -1.80 -13.25
N THR A 109 -0.53 -0.66 -12.63
CA THR A 109 -0.13 -0.39 -11.24
C THR A 109 -0.94 -1.21 -10.24
N ALA A 110 -2.13 -1.69 -10.61
CA ALA A 110 -2.99 -2.48 -9.73
C ALA A 110 -2.41 -3.86 -9.41
N ALA A 111 -1.53 -4.38 -10.28
CA ALA A 111 -0.86 -5.66 -10.08
C ALA A 111 0.49 -5.52 -9.35
N LEU A 112 0.96 -4.30 -9.09
CA LEU A 112 2.26 -4.10 -8.44
C LEU A 112 2.23 -4.52 -6.97
N PRO A 113 3.36 -5.00 -6.42
CA PRO A 113 3.49 -5.31 -5.00
C PRO A 113 3.09 -4.12 -4.12
N GLY A 114 2.24 -4.39 -3.14
CA GLY A 114 1.75 -3.40 -2.19
C GLY A 114 0.62 -2.52 -2.73
N ALA A 115 0.15 -2.71 -3.96
CA ALA A 115 -0.99 -1.98 -4.49
C ALA A 115 -2.26 -2.18 -3.63
N GLY A 116 -2.47 -3.38 -3.10
CA GLY A 116 -3.58 -3.69 -2.19
C GLY A 116 -3.39 -3.23 -0.75
N ALA A 117 -2.21 -2.71 -0.40
CA ALA A 117 -1.90 -2.33 0.97
C ALA A 117 -2.90 -1.28 1.49
N ALA A 118 -3.35 -1.48 2.73
CA ALA A 118 -4.30 -0.61 3.42
C ALA A 118 -5.58 -0.31 2.60
N GLY A 119 -6.16 -1.32 1.95
CA GLY A 119 -7.41 -1.15 1.18
C GLY A 119 -7.24 -0.40 -0.12
N GLY A 120 -6.05 -0.48 -0.72
CA GLY A 120 -5.73 0.17 -1.98
C GLY A 120 -5.09 1.56 -1.83
N ILE A 121 -4.85 2.04 -0.61
CA ILE A 121 -4.04 3.26 -0.40
C ILE A 121 -2.66 3.12 -1.05
N GLY A 122 -2.09 1.91 -0.99
CA GLY A 122 -0.84 1.59 -1.69
C GLY A 122 -0.94 1.87 -3.20
N TYR A 123 -2.00 1.40 -3.86
CA TYR A 123 -2.25 1.69 -5.28
C TYR A 123 -2.31 3.20 -5.55
N GLY A 124 -3.08 3.96 -4.76
CA GLY A 124 -3.16 5.41 -4.90
C GLY A 124 -1.79 6.11 -4.77
N ALA A 125 -0.97 5.67 -3.81
CA ALA A 125 0.38 6.19 -3.64
C ALA A 125 1.30 5.86 -4.83
N LEU A 126 1.22 4.62 -5.35
CA LEU A 126 2.02 4.17 -6.48
C LEU A 126 1.61 4.90 -7.78
N VAL A 127 0.32 4.92 -8.10
CA VAL A 127 -0.19 5.39 -9.40
C VAL A 127 -0.15 6.92 -9.52
N ALA A 128 -0.44 7.65 -8.44
CA ALA A 128 -0.65 9.10 -8.50
C ALA A 128 0.43 9.91 -7.79
N LEU A 129 1.12 9.35 -6.79
CA LEU A 129 2.13 10.07 -6.01
C LEU A 129 3.57 9.71 -6.38
N GLY A 130 3.77 8.77 -7.32
CA GLY A 130 5.10 8.31 -7.71
C GLY A 130 5.84 7.59 -6.59
N ALA A 131 5.10 7.02 -5.63
CA ALA A 131 5.70 6.30 -4.51
C ALA A 131 6.45 5.06 -4.98
N ARG A 132 7.53 4.72 -4.28
CA ARG A 132 8.24 3.45 -4.48
C ARG A 132 7.90 2.50 -3.35
N PHE A 133 7.37 1.33 -3.68
CA PHE A 133 7.16 0.26 -2.71
C PHE A 133 8.51 -0.22 -2.17
N ARG A 134 8.60 -0.39 -0.85
CA ARG A 134 9.68 -1.10 -0.18
C ARG A 134 9.13 -1.93 0.98
N PRO A 135 9.67 -3.14 1.23
CA PRO A 135 9.35 -3.90 2.43
C PRO A 135 9.60 -3.08 3.69
N GLY A 136 8.69 -3.13 4.66
CA GLY A 136 8.77 -2.32 5.87
C GLY A 136 10.06 -2.54 6.64
N ILE A 137 10.50 -3.79 6.77
CA ILE A 137 11.75 -4.13 7.46
C ILE A 137 12.97 -3.48 6.81
N GLU A 138 13.10 -3.50 5.48
CA GLU A 138 14.25 -2.89 4.81
C GLU A 138 14.32 -1.39 5.08
N VAL A 139 13.16 -0.71 5.02
CA VAL A 139 13.07 0.71 5.35
C VAL A 139 13.51 0.97 6.79
N MET A 140 13.08 0.12 7.73
CA MET A 140 13.47 0.26 9.14
C MET A 140 14.97 0.02 9.36
N LEU A 141 15.56 -0.97 8.69
CA LEU A 141 17.01 -1.23 8.78
C LEU A 141 17.82 -0.03 8.29
N ASP A 142 17.40 0.62 7.21
CA ASP A 142 18.03 1.84 6.70
C ASP A 142 17.87 3.01 7.67
N VAL A 143 16.64 3.28 8.13
CA VAL A 143 16.33 4.40 9.03
C VAL A 143 17.05 4.28 10.37
N LEU A 144 17.22 3.06 10.87
CA LEU A 144 17.92 2.80 12.13
C LEU A 144 19.45 2.77 11.98
N GLY A 145 19.98 2.89 10.75
CA GLY A 145 21.42 2.77 10.50
C GLY A 145 21.95 1.40 10.87
N PHE A 146 21.19 0.34 10.57
CA PHE A 146 21.52 -1.02 10.98
C PHE A 146 22.83 -1.51 10.36
N ALA A 147 23.09 -1.23 9.08
CA ALA A 147 24.31 -1.67 8.40
C ALA A 147 25.61 -1.17 9.08
N PRO A 148 25.77 0.12 9.44
CA PRO A 148 26.90 0.58 10.25
C PRO A 148 27.03 -0.09 11.62
N ALA A 149 25.90 -0.40 12.29
CA ALA A 149 25.91 -1.11 13.57
C ALA A 149 26.37 -2.57 13.39
N LEU A 150 25.85 -3.24 12.36
CA LEU A 150 26.15 -4.62 12.02
C LEU A 150 27.63 -4.81 11.68
N ALA A 151 28.25 -3.87 10.96
CA ALA A 151 29.68 -3.91 10.62
C ALA A 151 30.62 -3.96 11.83
N ARG A 152 30.11 -3.64 13.03
CA ARG A 152 30.85 -3.66 14.30
C ARG A 152 30.45 -4.81 15.22
N ALA A 153 29.49 -5.64 14.80
CA ALA A 153 28.93 -6.70 15.61
C ALA A 153 29.68 -8.03 15.40
N THR A 154 29.71 -8.85 16.44
CA THR A 154 30.18 -10.25 16.39
C THR A 154 29.03 -11.25 16.59
N LEU A 155 27.88 -10.76 17.06
CA LEU A 155 26.68 -11.54 17.29
C LEU A 155 25.46 -10.63 17.11
N VAL A 156 24.43 -11.15 16.45
CA VAL A 156 23.13 -10.50 16.31
C VAL A 156 22.07 -11.34 17.02
N ILE A 157 21.27 -10.69 17.86
CA ILE A 157 20.11 -11.30 18.53
C ILE A 157 18.88 -10.51 18.10
N THR A 158 17.83 -11.21 17.67
CA THR A 158 16.56 -10.63 17.21
C THR A 158 15.38 -11.50 17.64
N GLY A 159 14.16 -10.99 17.50
CA GLY A 159 12.94 -11.70 17.84
C GLY A 159 11.69 -10.83 17.69
N GLU A 160 10.53 -11.44 17.82
CA GLU A 160 9.23 -10.77 17.85
C GLU A 160 8.29 -11.48 18.82
N GLY A 161 7.09 -10.92 19.05
CA GLY A 161 6.14 -11.48 20.01
C GLY A 161 5.61 -12.88 19.65
N SER A 162 5.58 -13.22 18.36
CA SER A 162 5.20 -14.54 17.87
C SER A 162 5.91 -14.85 16.56
N LEU A 163 6.72 -15.90 16.54
CA LEU A 163 7.33 -16.41 15.31
C LEU A 163 6.33 -17.34 14.61
N ASP A 164 5.81 -16.89 13.48
CA ASP A 164 4.81 -17.58 12.66
C ASP A 164 5.28 -17.72 11.20
N GLU A 165 4.49 -18.37 10.35
CA GLU A 165 4.84 -18.49 8.92
C GLU A 165 4.94 -17.13 8.24
N GLN A 166 4.20 -16.11 8.71
CA GLN A 166 4.32 -14.75 8.18
C GLN A 166 5.68 -14.11 8.53
N THR A 167 6.34 -14.56 9.60
CA THR A 167 7.70 -14.12 9.94
C THR A 167 8.68 -14.41 8.81
N LEU A 168 8.56 -15.59 8.20
CA LEU A 168 9.39 -16.01 7.08
C LEU A 168 9.15 -15.17 5.81
N HIS A 169 8.02 -14.46 5.73
CA HIS A 169 7.66 -13.60 4.60
C HIS A 169 8.18 -12.16 4.74
N GLY A 170 9.30 -11.96 5.46
CA GLY A 170 9.99 -10.67 5.49
C GLY A 170 9.62 -9.76 6.65
N LYS A 171 9.14 -10.30 7.78
CA LYS A 171 9.02 -9.52 9.02
C LYS A 171 10.38 -9.25 9.66
N ALA A 172 10.37 -8.46 10.73
CA ALA A 172 11.56 -7.89 11.33
C ALA A 172 12.67 -8.90 11.69
N PRO A 173 12.40 -10.05 12.34
CA PRO A 173 13.45 -11.01 12.66
C PRO A 173 14.11 -11.63 11.43
N ALA A 174 13.32 -11.95 10.40
CA ALA A 174 13.83 -12.52 9.16
C ALA A 174 14.71 -11.53 8.40
N GLY A 175 14.32 -10.26 8.31
CA GLY A 175 15.14 -9.23 7.67
C GLY A 175 16.46 -8.96 8.41
N VAL A 176 16.41 -8.90 9.75
CA VAL A 176 17.63 -8.78 10.58
C VAL A 176 18.56 -9.97 10.38
N ALA A 177 18.02 -11.19 10.39
CA ALA A 177 18.81 -12.41 10.19
C ALA A 177 19.41 -12.49 8.77
N ALA A 178 18.66 -12.07 7.75
CA ALA A 178 19.15 -12.01 6.37
C ALA A 178 20.31 -11.02 6.23
N ALA A 179 20.17 -9.80 6.77
CA ALA A 179 21.23 -8.80 6.77
C ALA A 179 22.48 -9.27 7.52
N ALA A 180 22.32 -9.90 8.69
CA ALA A 180 23.43 -10.47 9.46
C ALA A 180 24.18 -11.55 8.67
N ARG A 181 23.45 -12.46 8.02
CA ARG A 181 24.01 -13.52 7.18
C ARG A 181 24.82 -12.94 6.01
N GLU A 182 24.32 -11.89 5.36
CA GLU A 182 25.04 -11.21 4.26
C GLU A 182 26.35 -10.56 4.74
N ALA A 183 26.40 -10.10 5.98
CA ALA A 183 27.61 -9.56 6.60
C ALA A 183 28.58 -10.65 7.14
N GLY A 184 28.21 -11.93 7.03
CA GLY A 184 29.02 -13.05 7.51
C GLY A 184 29.05 -13.22 9.03
N ILE A 185 28.02 -12.73 9.73
CA ILE A 185 27.82 -12.88 11.19
C ILE A 185 26.87 -14.04 11.47
#